data_AF-A0A7S1UPG9-F1
#
_entry.id   AF-A0A7S1UPG9-F1
#
_cell.length_a   1.000
_cell.length_b   1.000
_cell.length_c   1.000
_cell.angle_alpha   90.00
_cell.angle_beta   90.00
_cell.angle_gamma   90.00
#
_symmetry.space_group_name_H-M   'P 1'
#
loop_
_entity.id
_entity.type
_entity.pdbx_description
1 polymer ?
#
loop_
_entity_poly.entity_id
_entity_poly.type
_entity_poly.pdbx_seq_one_letter_code
_entity_poly.pdbx_strand_id
1 'polypeptide(L)'
;MVRLFRFVRLYRMKQLSHVLQYNARVSLLWFTMIRNFGVTLALTHVEACFMYFLARLNSFDDSTWLGPAVKGMTGFERYITSLYLSIVTFCTVGYGDFSPANSIEQIF
;
A
#
# COMPACT_ATOMS: atom_id res chain seq x y z
N MET A 1 11.89 -11.12 3.15
CA MET A 1 12.33 -10.35 1.96
C MET A 1 12.39 -11.16 0.65
N VAL A 2 12.73 -12.47 0.64
CA VAL A 2 12.80 -13.28 -0.61
C VAL A 2 11.46 -13.43 -1.38
N ARG A 3 10.32 -13.22 -0.72
CA ARG A 3 9.00 -13.25 -1.37
C ARG A 3 8.68 -12.02 -2.22
N LEU A 4 9.44 -10.91 -2.09
CA LEU A 4 9.29 -9.72 -2.95
C LEU A 4 9.60 -10.03 -4.42
N PHE A 5 10.46 -11.01 -4.71
CA PHE A 5 10.71 -11.47 -6.08
C PHE A 5 9.45 -12.02 -6.77
N ARG A 6 8.35 -12.26 -6.05
CA ARG A 6 7.05 -12.56 -6.66
C ARG A 6 6.47 -11.38 -7.43
N PHE A 7 6.82 -10.13 -7.08
CA PHE A 7 6.46 -8.95 -7.86
C PHE A 7 7.07 -8.95 -9.26
N VAL A 8 8.17 -9.69 -9.49
CA VAL A 8 8.69 -9.91 -10.86
C VAL A 8 7.59 -10.46 -11.75
N ARG A 9 6.70 -11.33 -11.25
CA ARG A 9 5.59 -11.90 -12.03
C ARG A 9 4.61 -10.84 -12.57
N LEU A 10 4.64 -9.59 -12.09
CA LEU A 10 3.91 -8.47 -12.69
C LEU A 10 4.33 -8.22 -14.15
N TYR A 11 5.51 -8.66 -14.60
CA TYR A 11 5.88 -8.61 -16.02
C TYR A 11 4.85 -9.36 -16.90
N ARG A 12 4.24 -10.44 -16.38
CA ARG A 12 3.22 -11.22 -17.12
C ARG A 12 1.95 -10.42 -17.34
N MET A 13 1.64 -9.48 -16.44
CA MET A 13 0.51 -8.57 -16.59
C MET A 13 0.72 -7.62 -17.77
N LYS A 14 1.96 -7.28 -18.14
CA LYS A 14 2.24 -6.49 -19.36
C LYS A 14 1.90 -7.26 -20.62
N GLN A 15 2.28 -8.54 -20.68
CA GLN A 15 1.97 -9.42 -21.82
C GLN A 15 0.46 -9.64 -21.96
N LEU A 16 -0.24 -9.90 -20.84
CA LEU A 16 -1.70 -10.03 -20.82
C LEU A 16 -2.38 -8.72 -21.24
N SER A 17 -1.86 -7.56 -20.79
CA SER A 17 -2.39 -6.25 -21.18
C SER A 17 -2.27 -6.01 -22.68
N HIS A 18 -1.13 -6.37 -23.27
CA HIS A 18 -0.91 -6.22 -24.71
C HIS A 18 -1.90 -7.07 -25.53
N VAL A 19 -2.15 -8.32 -25.11
CA VAL A 19 -3.10 -9.22 -25.79
C VAL A 19 -4.55 -8.74 -25.65
N LEU A 20 -4.94 -8.27 -24.47
CA LEU A 20 -6.32 -7.83 -24.20
C LEU A 20 -6.64 -6.47 -24.84
N GLN A 21 -5.66 -5.56 -24.95
CA GLN A 21 -5.84 -4.26 -25.61
C GLN A 21 -6.09 -4.38 -27.12
N TYR A 22 -5.53 -5.41 -27.78
CA TYR A 22 -5.73 -5.64 -29.20
C TYR A 22 -7.01 -6.43 -29.53
N ASN A 23 -7.73 -6.89 -28.50
CA ASN A 23 -8.98 -7.63 -28.69
C ASN A 23 -10.17 -6.67 -28.79
N ALA A 24 -10.73 -6.52 -30.00
CA ALA A 24 -11.86 -5.63 -30.29
C ALA A 24 -13.15 -5.96 -29.52
N ARG A 25 -13.25 -7.15 -28.89
CA ARG A 25 -14.39 -7.52 -28.05
C ARG A 25 -14.32 -6.98 -26.62
N VAL A 26 -13.16 -6.46 -26.20
CA VAL A 26 -12.94 -5.96 -24.84
C VAL A 26 -13.01 -4.44 -24.85
N SER A 27 -13.82 -3.86 -23.96
CA SER A 27 -13.83 -2.41 -23.78
C SER A 27 -12.51 -1.93 -23.17
N LEU A 28 -11.74 -1.16 -23.95
CA LEU A 28 -10.44 -0.62 -23.54
C LEU A 28 -10.55 0.26 -22.27
N LEU A 29 -11.66 0.98 -22.11
CA LEU A 29 -11.92 1.81 -20.95
C LEU A 29 -12.00 0.96 -19.67
N TRP A 30 -12.91 -0.02 -19.64
CA TRP A 30 -13.10 -0.89 -18.49
C TRP A 30 -11.83 -1.67 -18.14
N PHE A 31 -11.13 -2.18 -19.16
CA PHE A 31 -9.85 -2.84 -18.97
C PHE A 31 -8.82 -1.93 -18.29
N THR A 32 -8.70 -0.69 -18.76
CA THR A 32 -7.76 0.28 -18.20
C THR A 32 -8.13 0.70 -16.78
N MET A 33 -9.42 0.92 -16.50
CA MET A 33 -9.87 1.26 -15.14
C MET A 33 -9.60 0.14 -14.15
N ILE A 34 -9.94 -1.11 -14.47
CA ILE A 34 -9.69 -2.28 -13.60
C ILE A 34 -8.19 -2.47 -13.38
N ARG A 35 -7.38 -2.34 -14.45
CA ARG A 35 -5.93 -2.45 -14.35
C ARG A 35 -5.36 -1.38 -13.41
N ASN A 36 -5.73 -0.12 -13.62
CA ASN A 36 -5.23 0.99 -12.81
C ASN A 36 -5.70 0.86 -11.35
N PHE A 37 -6.96 0.48 -11.12
CA PHE A 37 -7.48 0.21 -9.78
C PHE A 37 -6.71 -0.91 -9.06
N GLY A 38 -6.42 -2.01 -9.75
CA GLY A 38 -5.60 -3.09 -9.20
C GLY A 38 -4.17 -2.66 -8.88
N VAL A 39 -3.56 -1.81 -9.70
CA VAL A 39 -2.24 -1.21 -9.42
C VAL A 39 -2.31 -0.32 -8.18
N THR A 40 -3.31 0.55 -8.08
CA THR A 40 -3.52 1.42 -6.92
C THR A 40 -3.65 0.60 -5.63
N LEU A 41 -4.47 -0.45 -5.61
CA LEU A 41 -4.61 -1.32 -4.44
C LEU A 41 -3.30 -2.01 -4.04
N ALA A 42 -2.49 -2.42 -5.03
CA ALA A 42 -1.20 -3.03 -4.75
C ALA A 42 -0.20 -2.03 -4.17
N LEU A 43 -0.17 -0.80 -4.69
CA LEU A 43 0.68 0.28 -4.18
C LEU A 43 0.32 0.65 -2.75
N THR A 44 -0.96 0.86 -2.46
CA THR A 44 -1.40 1.22 -1.11
C THR A 44 -1.16 0.09 -0.10
N HIS A 45 -1.37 -1.17 -0.49
CA HIS A 45 -1.03 -2.30 0.38
C HIS A 45 0.48 -2.37 0.69
N VAL A 46 1.33 -2.13 -0.31
CA VAL A 46 2.79 -2.14 -0.13
C VAL A 46 3.24 -0.99 0.77
N GLU A 47 2.75 0.22 0.55
CA GLU A 47 3.01 1.39 1.39
C GLU A 47 2.56 1.14 2.83
N ALA A 48 1.33 0.66 3.04
CA ALA A 48 0.80 0.31 4.36
C ALA A 48 1.69 -0.71 5.09
N CYS A 49 2.11 -1.76 4.39
CA CYS A 49 3.00 -2.77 4.96
C CYS A 49 4.38 -2.19 5.30
N PHE A 50 4.87 -1.23 4.51
CA PHE A 50 6.16 -0.60 4.74
C PHE A 50 6.10 0.36 5.93
N MET A 51 5.08 1.21 6.02
CA MET A 51 4.84 2.07 7.19
C MET A 51 4.70 1.25 8.47
N TYR A 52 3.92 0.16 8.45
CA TYR A 52 3.83 -0.76 9.58
C TYR A 52 5.19 -1.39 9.93
N PHE A 53 5.98 -1.76 8.91
CA PHE A 53 7.31 -2.32 9.11
C PHE A 53 8.27 -1.32 9.76
N LEU A 54 8.22 -0.02 9.39
CA LEU A 54 9.03 1.03 10.02
C LEU A 54 8.68 1.21 11.51
N ALA A 55 7.39 1.27 11.85
CA ALA A 55 6.98 1.32 13.25
C ALA A 55 7.42 0.07 14.01
N ARG A 56 7.29 -1.12 13.40
CA ARG A 56 7.73 -2.39 13.99
C ARG A 56 9.24 -2.46 14.19
N LEU A 57 10.04 -1.92 13.27
CA LEU A 57 11.50 -1.89 13.35
C LEU A 57 11.95 -1.07 14.56
N ASN A 58 11.23 0.01 14.86
CA ASN A 58 11.38 0.81 16.06
C ASN A 58 10.58 0.27 17.27
N SER A 59 10.23 -1.02 17.25
CA SER A 59 9.54 -1.73 18.34
C SER A 59 8.19 -1.13 18.77
N PHE A 60 7.53 -0.39 17.87
CA PHE A 60 6.34 0.41 18.16
C PHE A 60 6.53 1.37 19.34
N ASP A 61 7.73 1.96 19.44
CA ASP A 61 8.02 3.00 20.42
C ASP A 61 7.04 4.18 20.29
N ASP A 62 6.83 4.92 21.37
CA ASP A 62 5.89 6.06 21.39
C ASP A 62 6.33 7.18 20.42
N SER A 63 7.58 7.16 19.91
CA SER A 63 8.11 8.01 18.83
C SER A 63 7.87 7.50 17.40
N THR A 64 6.98 6.53 17.21
CA THR A 64 6.56 6.01 15.90
C THR A 64 5.12 6.43 15.58
N TRP A 65 4.77 6.51 14.30
CA TRP A 65 3.42 6.91 13.87
C TRP A 65 2.28 6.06 14.46
N LEU A 66 2.54 4.78 14.78
CA LEU A 66 1.54 3.84 15.31
C LEU A 66 1.73 3.51 16.80
N GLY A 67 2.91 3.75 17.36
CA GLY A 67 3.29 3.32 18.72
C GLY A 67 2.29 3.71 19.82
N PRO A 68 1.88 4.99 19.92
CA PRO A 68 0.92 5.42 20.93
C PRO A 68 -0.43 4.67 20.88
N ALA A 69 -0.86 4.26 19.67
CA ALA A 69 -2.16 3.62 19.45
C ALA A 69 -2.09 2.08 19.43
N VAL A 70 -0.89 1.49 19.31
CA VAL A 70 -0.73 0.04 19.12
C VAL A 70 -1.17 -0.79 20.34
N LYS A 71 -1.07 -0.21 21.55
CA LYS A 71 -1.35 -0.84 22.84
C LYS A 71 -2.87 -1.03 22.98
N GLY A 72 -3.37 -2.19 22.54
CA GLY A 72 -4.79 -2.56 22.58
C GLY A 72 -5.35 -3.00 21.23
N MET A 73 -4.62 -2.75 20.14
CA MET A 73 -5.03 -3.18 18.79
C MET A 73 -4.65 -4.63 18.53
N THR A 74 -5.62 -5.38 18.01
CA THR A 74 -5.44 -6.68 17.35
C THR A 74 -4.59 -6.55 16.08
N GLY A 75 -4.06 -7.67 15.60
CA GLY A 75 -3.29 -7.66 14.34
C GLY A 75 -4.09 -7.19 13.13
N PHE A 76 -5.40 -7.45 13.11
CA PHE A 76 -6.29 -7.00 12.03
C PHE A 76 -6.53 -5.49 12.09
N GLU A 77 -6.77 -4.93 13.28
CA GLU A 77 -6.92 -3.49 13.45
C GLU A 77 -5.66 -2.75 13.01
N ARG A 78 -4.46 -3.23 13.40
CA ARG A 78 -3.19 -2.65 12.93
C ARG A 78 -3.07 -2.64 11.41
N TYR A 79 -3.51 -3.72 10.75
CA TYR A 79 -3.50 -3.81 9.29
C TYR A 79 -4.47 -2.81 8.66
N ILE A 80 -5.71 -2.73 9.16
CA ILE A 80 -6.71 -1.78 8.66
C ILE A 80 -6.27 -0.34 8.88
N THR A 81 -5.71 0.00 10.05
CA THR A 81 -5.17 1.33 10.34
C THR A 81 -4.01 1.69 9.41
N SER A 82 -3.10 0.76 9.15
CA SER A 82 -1.98 0.98 8.21
C SER A 82 -2.48 1.19 6.78
N LEU A 83 -3.50 0.41 6.36
CA LEU A 83 -4.11 0.54 5.04
C LEU A 83 -4.90 1.85 4.91
N TYR A 84 -5.60 2.26 5.97
CA TYR A 84 -6.27 3.54 6.03
C TYR A 84 -5.28 4.70 5.84
N LEU A 85 -4.17 4.72 6.60
CA LEU A 85 -3.12 5.73 6.46
C LEU A 85 -2.61 5.82 5.01
N SER A 86 -2.27 4.67 4.42
CA SER A 86 -1.82 4.64 3.02
C SER A 86 -2.88 5.12 2.03
N ILE A 87 -4.16 4.76 2.20
CA ILE A 87 -5.22 5.22 1.31
C ILE A 87 -5.43 6.73 1.41
N VAL A 88 -5.47 7.30 2.62
CA VAL A 88 -5.66 8.75 2.79
C VAL A 88 -4.46 9.55 2.27
N THR A 89 -3.25 9.01 2.36
CA THR A 89 -2.04 9.60 1.75
C THR A 89 -2.07 9.49 0.24
N PHE A 90 -2.33 8.30 -0.32
CA PHE A 90 -2.40 8.06 -1.77
C PHE A 90 -3.47 8.92 -2.45
N CYS A 91 -4.63 9.07 -1.80
CA CYS A 91 -5.72 9.93 -2.28
C CYS A 91 -5.51 11.41 -1.94
N THR A 92 -4.38 11.79 -1.33
CA THR A 92 -4.02 13.17 -0.95
C THR A 92 -5.06 13.85 -0.04
N VAL A 93 -5.74 13.06 0.80
CA VAL A 93 -6.73 13.55 1.78
C VAL A 93 -6.02 14.06 3.04
N GLY A 94 -5.14 13.25 3.62
CA GLY A 94 -4.23 13.64 4.71
C GLY A 94 -4.91 14.27 5.94
N TYR A 95 -5.78 13.52 6.64
CA TYR A 95 -6.47 14.03 7.85
C TYR A 95 -5.53 14.43 9.00
N GLY A 96 -4.34 13.83 9.07
CA GLY A 96 -3.32 14.12 10.10
C GLY A 96 -3.52 13.42 11.44
N ASP A 97 -4.47 12.48 11.51
CA ASP A 97 -4.70 11.60 12.67
C ASP A 97 -3.55 10.59 12.88
N PHE A 98 -2.92 10.15 11.80
CA PHE A 98 -1.66 9.41 11.82
C PHE A 98 -0.63 10.15 10.96
N SER A 99 0.57 10.38 11.50
CA SER A 99 1.65 11.04 10.78
C SER A 99 3.01 10.50 11.21
N PRO A 100 4.02 10.54 10.31
CA PRO A 100 5.40 10.21 10.64
C PRO A 100 5.91 10.93 11.89
N ALA A 101 6.38 10.18 12.88
CA ALA A 101 6.80 10.73 14.16
C ALA A 101 8.33 10.81 14.33
N ASN A 102 9.09 10.12 13.47
CA ASN A 102 10.55 10.15 13.45
C ASN A 102 11.11 10.43 12.05
N SER A 103 12.39 10.80 11.98
CA SER A 103 13.03 11.21 10.72
C SER A 103 13.05 10.11 9.65
N ILE A 104 13.08 8.84 10.03
CA ILE A 104 13.06 7.72 9.07
C ILE A 104 11.68 7.61 8.42
N GLU A 105 10.62 7.68 9.23
CA GLU A 105 9.23 7.70 8.75
C GLU A 105 8.93 8.94 7.91
N GLN A 106 9.56 10.09 8.21
CA GLN A 106 9.35 11.34 7.46
C GLN A 106 10.04 11.34 6.08
N ILE A 107 11.15 10.62 5.94
CA ILE A 107 11.87 10.47 4.66
C ILE A 107 11.13 9.52 3.73
N PHE A 108 10.46 8.52 4.31
CA PHE A 108 9.65 7.56 3.56
C PHE A 108 8.36 8.21 3.04
#